data_AF-A0A844GPD1-F1
#
_entry.id   AF-A0A844GPD1-F1
#
_cell.length_a   1.000
_cell.length_b   1.000
_cell.length_c   1.000
_cell.angle_alpha   90.00
_cell.angle_beta   90.00
_cell.angle_gamma   90.00
#
_symmetry.space_group_name_H-M   'P 1'
#
loop_
_entity.id
_entity.type
_entity.pdbx_description
1 polymer ?
#
loop_
_entity_poly.entity_id
_entity_poly.type
_entity_poly.pdbx_seq_one_letter_code
_entity_poly.pdbx_strand_id
1 'polypeptide(L)'
;MEMLSLEKELKENSYPGRGIVIGRSADGKKAVTAYFIMGRSENSRNRVFVEEGEGIRTQAFDPSKLTDPSLIIYAPVRVLGNKTIVTNGDQTDTIYEGMDHQLTFEQALRCREFEPDGPNYTPRISGVMHVENGRFNYAMSILKSNNGNPDACNRYTFAYENAIAGEGHFIHTYKCDGNPLPSFEGEPKLVAIPDDMDEFAELLWNSLNEDNKVSLFVRYIDIETGNYESKIINKNK
;
A
#
# COMPACT_ATOMS: atom_id res chain seq x y z
N MET A 1 12.20 16.89 -4.46
CA MET A 1 10.89 16.72 -5.13
C MET A 1 9.96 17.83 -4.66
N GLU A 2 9.00 18.24 -5.48
CA GLU A 2 7.91 19.10 -5.00
C GLU A 2 6.98 18.26 -4.11
N MET A 3 6.55 18.80 -2.97
CA MET A 3 5.58 18.14 -2.10
C MET A 3 4.19 18.28 -2.70
N LEU A 4 3.54 17.15 -2.97
CA LEU A 4 2.23 17.10 -3.62
C LEU A 4 1.10 16.98 -2.59
N SER A 5 -0.07 17.52 -2.94
CA SER A 5 -1.29 17.34 -2.16
C SER A 5 -1.91 15.98 -2.47
N LEU A 6 -1.95 15.08 -1.48
CA LEU A 6 -2.63 13.78 -1.60
C LEU A 6 -4.09 13.93 -2.02
N GLU A 7 -4.79 14.93 -1.47
CA GLU A 7 -6.17 15.22 -1.82
C GLU A 7 -6.30 15.50 -3.32
N LYS A 8 -5.46 16.40 -3.86
CA LYS A 8 -5.49 16.75 -5.28
C LYS A 8 -5.13 15.55 -6.16
N GLU A 9 -4.05 14.85 -5.82
CA GLU A 9 -3.57 13.67 -6.57
C GLU A 9 -4.62 12.56 -6.65
N LEU A 10 -5.41 12.35 -5.60
CA LEU A 10 -6.47 11.34 -5.57
C LEU A 10 -7.76 11.83 -6.22
N LYS A 11 -8.17 13.09 -6.01
CA LYS A 11 -9.40 13.65 -6.62
C LYS A 11 -9.29 13.81 -8.13
N GLU A 12 -8.12 14.16 -8.64
CA GLU A 12 -7.87 14.33 -10.08
C GLU A 12 -7.57 13.00 -10.79
N ASN A 13 -7.43 11.90 -10.04
CA ASN A 13 -7.18 10.57 -10.59
C ASN A 13 -8.35 9.62 -10.31
N SER A 14 -9.18 9.37 -11.32
CA SER A 14 -10.35 8.50 -11.19
C SER A 14 -10.00 7.05 -10.81
N TYR A 15 -8.77 6.60 -11.10
CA TYR A 15 -8.38 5.22 -10.82
C TYR A 15 -6.85 5.01 -10.66
N PRO A 16 -6.27 5.35 -9.50
CA PRO A 16 -4.90 4.95 -9.14
C PRO A 16 -4.76 3.45 -8.82
N GLY A 17 -5.88 2.73 -8.65
CA GLY A 17 -5.92 1.32 -8.27
C GLY A 17 -5.68 1.13 -6.77
N ARG A 18 -4.57 0.53 -6.39
CA ARG A 18 -4.17 0.37 -4.98
C ARG A 18 -3.08 1.38 -4.66
N GLY A 19 -3.07 1.92 -3.45
CA GLY A 19 -2.09 2.92 -3.03
C GLY A 19 -1.56 2.66 -1.64
N ILE A 20 -0.27 2.92 -1.46
CA ILE A 20 0.44 2.86 -0.18
C ILE A 20 1.05 4.24 0.08
N VAL A 21 0.79 4.78 1.27
CA VAL A 21 1.49 5.94 1.82
C VAL A 21 2.29 5.46 3.03
N ILE A 22 3.56 5.88 3.13
CA ILE A 22 4.39 5.66 4.32
C ILE A 22 5.14 6.95 4.64
N GLY A 23 5.19 7.36 5.90
CA GLY A 23 5.92 8.54 6.31
C GLY A 23 5.92 8.74 7.82
N ARG A 24 6.27 9.94 8.26
CA ARG A 24 6.34 10.30 9.68
C ARG A 24 5.40 11.48 9.97
N SER A 25 4.67 11.42 11.08
CA SER A 25 3.80 12.53 11.52
C SER A 25 4.57 13.85 11.64
N ALA A 26 3.85 14.97 11.54
CA ALA A 26 4.44 16.32 11.56
C ALA A 26 5.12 16.64 12.90
N ASP A 27 4.61 16.13 14.01
CA ASP A 27 5.21 16.20 15.34
C ASP A 27 6.42 15.27 15.52
N GLY A 28 6.70 14.42 14.52
CA GLY A 28 7.82 13.50 14.50
C GLY A 28 7.67 12.28 15.42
N LYS A 29 6.54 12.05 16.08
CA LYS A 29 6.40 10.98 17.08
C LYS A 29 5.91 9.66 16.50
N LYS A 30 5.20 9.70 15.38
CA LYS A 30 4.53 8.53 14.81
C LYS A 30 5.10 8.15 13.46
N ALA A 31 5.33 6.86 13.26
CA ALA A 31 5.51 6.27 11.95
C ALA A 31 4.11 5.96 11.39
N VAL A 32 3.82 6.41 10.17
CA VAL A 32 2.48 6.41 9.60
C VAL A 32 2.46 5.57 8.34
N THR A 33 1.40 4.78 8.16
CA THR A 33 1.08 4.18 6.87
C THR A 33 -0.41 4.24 6.58
N ALA A 34 -0.75 4.40 5.31
CA ALA A 34 -2.08 4.18 4.80
C ALA A 34 -2.05 3.24 3.60
N TYR A 35 -3.04 2.38 3.49
CA TYR A 35 -3.24 1.48 2.37
C TYR A 35 -4.70 1.53 1.92
N PHE A 36 -4.93 1.76 0.63
CA PHE A 36 -6.28 1.76 0.08
C PHE A 36 -6.40 0.86 -1.14
N ILE A 37 -7.64 0.43 -1.37
CA ILE A 37 -8.05 -0.32 -2.55
C ILE A 37 -9.15 0.45 -3.27
N MET A 38 -8.95 0.60 -4.57
CA MET A 38 -10.00 0.89 -5.54
C MET A 38 -10.17 -0.29 -6.50
N GLY A 39 -11.40 -0.52 -6.96
CA GLY A 39 -11.74 -1.59 -7.90
C GLY A 39 -12.71 -1.11 -8.98
N ARG A 40 -12.52 -1.59 -10.22
CA ARG A 40 -13.40 -1.32 -11.38
C ARG A 40 -14.42 -2.43 -11.64
N SER A 41 -14.03 -3.69 -11.44
CA SER A 41 -14.90 -4.84 -11.67
C SER A 41 -15.67 -5.22 -10.42
N GLU A 42 -16.78 -5.96 -10.59
CA GLU A 42 -17.55 -6.50 -9.47
C GLU A 42 -16.66 -7.36 -8.55
N ASN A 43 -15.84 -8.27 -9.11
CA ASN A 43 -14.92 -9.10 -8.32
C ASN A 43 -13.88 -8.25 -7.56
N SER A 44 -13.33 -7.20 -8.18
CA SER A 44 -12.34 -6.32 -7.53
C SER A 44 -12.93 -5.47 -6.39
N ARG A 45 -14.22 -5.11 -6.51
CA ARG A 45 -14.99 -4.38 -5.49
C ARG A 45 -15.55 -5.29 -4.40
N ASN A 46 -15.62 -6.60 -4.64
CA ASN A 46 -16.21 -7.58 -3.74
C ASN A 46 -15.24 -7.98 -2.61
N ARG A 47 -14.68 -7.00 -1.90
CA ARG A 47 -13.80 -7.27 -0.75
C ARG A 47 -13.89 -6.20 0.31
N VAL A 48 -13.58 -6.59 1.54
CA VAL A 48 -13.45 -5.74 2.73
C VAL A 48 -12.15 -6.07 3.44
N PHE A 49 -11.62 -5.12 4.21
CA PHE A 49 -10.58 -5.39 5.19
C PHE A 49 -11.19 -5.89 6.49
N VAL A 50 -10.57 -6.93 7.04
CA VAL A 50 -10.83 -7.44 8.39
C VAL A 50 -9.51 -7.53 9.14
N GLU A 51 -9.56 -7.41 10.46
CA GLU A 51 -8.37 -7.57 11.30
C GLU A 51 -7.89 -9.03 11.28
N GLU A 52 -6.59 -9.25 11.18
CA GLU A 52 -5.96 -10.56 11.26
C GLU A 52 -4.64 -10.45 12.03
N GLY A 53 -4.64 -10.89 13.28
CA GLY A 53 -3.50 -10.72 14.19
C GLY A 53 -3.18 -9.24 14.42
N GLU A 54 -1.92 -8.85 14.21
CA GLU A 54 -1.47 -7.45 14.27
C GLU A 54 -1.64 -6.72 12.93
N GLY A 55 -2.19 -7.38 11.91
CA GLY A 55 -2.35 -6.86 10.55
C GLY A 55 -3.80 -6.85 10.09
N ILE A 56 -3.98 -6.92 8.77
CA ILE A 56 -5.30 -7.03 8.14
C ILE A 56 -5.26 -8.07 7.03
N ARG A 57 -6.44 -8.62 6.74
CA ARG A 57 -6.69 -9.48 5.60
C ARG A 57 -7.81 -8.90 4.73
N THR A 58 -7.74 -9.14 3.43
CA THR A 58 -8.93 -8.97 2.58
C THR A 58 -9.82 -10.20 2.68
N GLN A 59 -11.12 -9.97 2.79
CA GLN A 59 -12.16 -10.98 2.76
C GLN A 59 -13.19 -10.63 1.68
N ALA A 60 -13.76 -11.62 1.02
CA ALA A 60 -14.87 -11.38 0.10
C ALA A 60 -16.06 -10.77 0.86
N PHE A 61 -16.64 -9.70 0.34
CA PHE A 61 -17.84 -9.11 0.93
C PHE A 61 -19.05 -10.04 0.77
N ASP A 62 -19.28 -10.50 -0.45
CA ASP A 62 -20.26 -11.51 -0.82
C ASP A 62 -19.53 -12.74 -1.40
N PRO A 63 -19.36 -13.83 -0.62
CA PRO A 63 -18.70 -15.04 -1.10
C PRO A 63 -19.33 -15.65 -2.35
N SER A 64 -20.61 -15.42 -2.64
CA SER A 64 -21.29 -15.97 -3.82
C SER A 64 -20.88 -15.29 -5.13
N LYS A 65 -20.34 -14.07 -5.04
CA LYS A 65 -19.83 -13.27 -6.17
C LYS A 65 -18.33 -13.42 -6.39
N LEU A 66 -17.66 -14.23 -5.57
CA LEU A 66 -16.23 -14.48 -5.64
C LEU A 66 -15.94 -15.41 -6.83
N THR A 67 -15.21 -14.91 -7.82
CA THR A 67 -14.83 -15.73 -8.98
C THR A 67 -13.40 -16.26 -8.85
N ASP A 68 -12.42 -15.37 -8.88
CA ASP A 68 -11.01 -15.69 -8.68
C ASP A 68 -10.49 -15.01 -7.40
N PRO A 69 -10.16 -15.77 -6.35
CA PRO A 69 -9.67 -15.22 -5.09
C PRO A 69 -8.20 -14.82 -5.12
N SER A 70 -7.41 -15.28 -6.09
CA SER A 70 -5.94 -15.24 -6.04
C SER A 70 -5.34 -13.83 -5.94
N LEU A 71 -5.98 -12.83 -6.55
CA LEU A 71 -5.55 -11.43 -6.54
C LEU A 71 -6.39 -10.54 -5.61
N ILE A 72 -7.36 -11.11 -4.89
CA ILE A 72 -8.28 -10.34 -4.04
C ILE A 72 -8.29 -10.78 -2.58
N ILE A 73 -7.90 -12.02 -2.26
CA ILE A 73 -7.77 -12.54 -0.89
C ILE A 73 -6.29 -12.71 -0.55
N TYR A 74 -5.77 -11.80 0.27
CA TYR A 74 -4.39 -11.79 0.77
C TYR A 74 -4.35 -11.01 2.10
N ALA A 75 -3.19 -10.97 2.75
CA ALA A 75 -2.96 -10.11 3.91
C ALA A 75 -2.28 -8.80 3.46
N PRO A 76 -2.97 -7.66 3.30
CA PRO A 76 -2.30 -6.42 2.94
C PRO A 76 -1.28 -5.95 3.96
N VAL A 77 -1.51 -6.25 5.25
CA VAL A 77 -0.61 -5.83 6.34
C VAL A 77 -0.25 -7.03 7.18
N ARG A 78 1.05 -7.22 7.43
CA ARG A 78 1.58 -8.17 8.42
C ARG A 78 2.68 -7.52 9.24
N VAL A 79 2.85 -7.97 10.48
CA VAL A 79 3.87 -7.47 11.41
C VAL A 79 4.84 -8.59 11.76
N LEU A 80 6.14 -8.35 11.55
CA LEU A 80 7.24 -9.26 11.93
C LEU A 80 8.12 -8.54 12.96
N GLY A 81 7.83 -8.77 14.24
CA GLY A 81 8.51 -8.10 15.34
C GLY A 81 8.38 -6.58 15.23
N ASN A 82 9.47 -5.90 14.90
CA ASN A 82 9.54 -4.45 14.78
C ASN A 82 9.34 -3.92 13.34
N LYS A 83 8.89 -4.79 12.43
CA LYS A 83 8.66 -4.47 11.01
C LYS A 83 7.18 -4.57 10.67
N THR A 84 6.62 -3.52 10.08
CA THR A 84 5.28 -3.53 9.50
C THR A 84 5.42 -3.61 7.98
N ILE A 85 4.87 -4.66 7.37
CA ILE A 85 4.88 -4.89 5.92
C ILE A 85 3.51 -4.52 5.38
N VAL A 86 3.46 -3.74 4.31
CA VAL A 86 2.22 -3.29 3.65
C VAL A 86 2.33 -3.53 2.15
N THR A 87 1.41 -4.28 1.54
CA THR A 87 1.46 -4.57 0.10
C THR A 87 0.08 -4.67 -0.52
N ASN A 88 0.01 -4.68 -1.86
CA ASN A 88 -1.25 -4.84 -2.58
C ASN A 88 -1.57 -6.27 -3.03
N GLY A 89 -0.89 -7.29 -2.50
CA GLY A 89 -1.11 -8.68 -2.90
C GLY A 89 -0.47 -9.69 -1.96
N ASP A 90 -0.42 -10.94 -2.39
CA ASP A 90 0.15 -12.07 -1.63
C ASP A 90 1.68 -11.99 -1.47
N GLN A 91 2.35 -11.01 -2.09
CA GLN A 91 3.77 -10.76 -1.83
C GLN A 91 4.05 -10.30 -0.39
N THR A 92 3.04 -9.89 0.37
CA THR A 92 3.19 -9.65 1.82
C THR A 92 3.77 -10.88 2.52
N ASP A 93 3.26 -12.07 2.21
CA ASP A 93 3.70 -13.31 2.84
C ASP A 93 5.11 -13.68 2.38
N THR A 94 5.43 -13.45 1.11
CA THR A 94 6.78 -13.64 0.58
C THR A 94 7.81 -12.74 1.27
N ILE A 95 7.46 -11.47 1.51
CA ILE A 95 8.34 -10.54 2.24
C ILE A 95 8.49 -11.00 3.69
N TYR A 96 7.38 -11.35 4.34
CA TYR A 96 7.38 -11.83 5.72
C TYR A 96 8.31 -13.04 5.90
N GLU A 97 8.11 -14.09 5.10
CA GLU A 97 8.89 -15.33 5.14
C GLU A 97 10.36 -15.09 4.77
N GLY A 98 10.60 -14.24 3.77
CA GLY A 98 11.96 -13.87 3.39
C GLY A 98 12.71 -13.19 4.54
N MET A 99 12.08 -12.22 5.20
CA MET A 99 12.67 -11.50 6.32
C MET A 99 12.83 -12.37 7.58
N ASP A 100 11.91 -13.29 7.85
CA ASP A 100 12.04 -14.27 8.92
C ASP A 100 13.30 -15.14 8.71
N HIS A 101 13.56 -15.52 7.44
CA HIS A 101 14.79 -16.17 7.00
C HIS A 101 15.96 -15.22 6.72
N GLN A 102 15.96 -14.01 7.29
CA GLN A 102 17.06 -13.04 7.24
C GLN A 102 17.40 -12.49 5.84
N LEU A 103 16.49 -12.61 4.86
CA LEU A 103 16.62 -11.92 3.58
C LEU A 103 16.28 -10.44 3.72
N THR A 104 16.95 -9.59 2.94
CA THR A 104 16.54 -8.18 2.81
C THR A 104 15.20 -8.07 2.07
N PHE A 105 14.58 -6.90 2.17
CA PHE A 105 13.32 -6.58 1.48
C PHE A 105 13.40 -6.85 -0.04
N GLU A 106 14.51 -6.44 -0.66
CA GLU A 106 14.76 -6.63 -2.09
C GLU A 106 15.02 -8.08 -2.44
N GLN A 107 15.76 -8.81 -1.60
CA GLN A 107 16.06 -10.22 -1.80
C GLN A 107 14.76 -11.05 -1.77
N ALA A 108 13.90 -10.81 -0.78
CA ALA A 108 12.60 -11.49 -0.67
C ALA A 108 11.73 -11.28 -1.92
N LEU A 109 11.77 -10.09 -2.53
CA LEU A 109 10.97 -9.76 -3.71
C LEU A 109 11.54 -10.28 -5.03
N ARG A 110 12.75 -10.88 -5.07
CA ARG A 110 13.36 -11.37 -6.32
C ARG A 110 12.59 -12.51 -6.98
N CYS A 111 11.83 -13.29 -6.21
CA CYS A 111 11.03 -14.41 -6.72
C CYS A 111 9.63 -14.01 -7.20
N ARG A 112 9.25 -12.73 -7.09
CA ARG A 112 7.93 -12.21 -7.50
C ARG A 112 8.06 -11.38 -8.76
N GLU A 113 6.98 -11.17 -9.49
CA GLU A 113 6.90 -10.20 -10.60
C GLU A 113 5.63 -9.35 -10.43
N PHE A 114 5.24 -8.59 -11.44
CA PHE A 114 3.91 -7.98 -11.49
C PHE A 114 2.80 -9.07 -11.44
N GLU A 115 1.55 -8.67 -11.28
CA GLU A 115 0.43 -9.61 -11.24
C GLU A 115 0.21 -10.27 -12.63
N PRO A 116 -0.10 -11.57 -12.70
CA PRO A 116 -0.31 -12.29 -13.95
C PRO A 116 -1.72 -12.04 -14.53
N ASP A 117 -2.17 -10.79 -14.56
CA ASP A 117 -3.52 -10.36 -14.94
C ASP A 117 -3.56 -9.63 -16.30
N GLY A 118 -2.86 -10.21 -17.29
CA GLY A 118 -2.82 -9.68 -18.65
C GLY A 118 -4.23 -9.33 -19.18
N PRO A 119 -4.40 -8.19 -19.85
CA PRO A 119 -3.36 -7.31 -20.38
C PRO A 119 -2.88 -6.19 -19.43
N ASN A 120 -3.35 -6.15 -18.17
CA ASN A 120 -3.00 -5.05 -17.26
C ASN A 120 -1.60 -5.20 -16.68
N TYR A 121 -1.18 -6.44 -16.36
CA TYR A 121 0.12 -6.73 -15.75
C TYR A 121 0.39 -5.85 -14.54
N THR A 122 -0.55 -5.90 -13.61
CA THR A 122 -0.67 -4.90 -12.57
C THR A 122 0.57 -4.86 -11.70
N PRO A 123 1.13 -3.67 -11.42
CA PRO A 123 2.29 -3.58 -10.56
C PRO A 123 2.03 -4.13 -9.14
N ARG A 124 3.02 -4.83 -8.61
CA ARG A 124 3.08 -5.14 -7.17
C ARG A 124 3.81 -4.02 -6.46
N ILE A 125 3.07 -3.24 -5.69
CA ILE A 125 3.60 -2.24 -4.76
C ILE A 125 3.72 -2.84 -3.36
N SER A 126 4.82 -2.52 -2.70
CA SER A 126 5.12 -3.00 -1.36
C SER A 126 5.81 -1.91 -0.56
N GLY A 127 5.66 -1.94 0.76
CA GLY A 127 6.41 -1.13 1.69
C GLY A 127 6.75 -1.91 2.95
N VAL A 128 7.86 -1.57 3.55
CA VAL A 128 8.25 -2.06 4.87
C VAL A 128 8.67 -0.90 5.74
N MET A 129 8.07 -0.81 6.92
CA MET A 129 8.42 0.14 7.97
C MET A 129 9.23 -0.59 9.04
N HIS A 130 10.29 0.04 9.52
CA HIS A 130 11.08 -0.48 10.62
C HIS A 130 11.13 0.57 11.74
N VAL A 131 10.55 0.21 12.90
CA VAL A 131 10.50 1.07 14.09
C VAL A 131 11.25 0.38 15.21
N GLU A 132 12.40 0.90 15.60
CA GLU A 132 13.24 0.27 16.63
C GLU A 132 14.04 1.32 17.40
N ASN A 133 14.06 1.22 18.72
CA ASN A 133 14.88 2.08 19.60
C ASN A 133 14.70 3.58 19.34
N GLY A 134 13.45 4.04 19.17
CA GLY A 134 13.15 5.45 18.88
C GLY A 134 13.54 5.90 17.46
N ARG A 135 13.90 4.97 16.58
CA ARG A 135 14.26 5.26 15.18
C ARG A 135 13.22 4.69 14.23
N PHE A 136 13.03 5.40 13.14
CA PHE A 136 12.12 5.00 12.08
C PHE A 136 12.78 5.19 10.71
N ASN A 137 12.72 4.13 9.90
CA ASN A 137 13.04 4.14 8.49
C ASN A 137 12.03 3.25 7.74
N TYR A 138 11.97 3.40 6.43
CA TYR A 138 11.12 2.56 5.60
C TYR A 138 11.68 2.43 4.19
N ALA A 139 11.23 1.39 3.51
CA ALA A 139 11.49 1.21 2.09
C ALA A 139 10.18 0.93 1.35
N MET A 140 10.13 1.33 0.08
CA MET A 140 9.02 1.07 -0.84
C MET A 140 9.55 0.38 -2.09
N SER A 141 8.76 -0.52 -2.67
CA SER A 141 9.13 -1.24 -3.88
C SER A 141 7.96 -1.30 -4.85
N ILE A 142 8.28 -1.31 -6.14
CA ILE A 142 7.36 -1.60 -7.23
C ILE A 142 7.99 -2.58 -8.21
N LEU A 143 7.25 -3.66 -8.49
CA LEU A 143 7.54 -4.62 -9.56
C LEU A 143 6.53 -4.41 -10.67
N LYS A 144 6.96 -4.04 -11.88
CA LYS A 144 6.06 -3.72 -13.00
C LYS A 144 6.57 -4.27 -14.32
N SER A 145 5.66 -4.57 -15.24
CA SER A 145 6.04 -4.98 -16.59
C SER A 145 6.76 -3.85 -17.32
N ASN A 146 7.68 -4.21 -18.22
CA ASN A 146 8.35 -3.23 -19.06
C ASN A 146 7.42 -2.80 -20.19
N ASN A 147 6.68 -1.70 -19.97
CA ASN A 147 5.73 -1.14 -20.94
C ASN A 147 4.70 -2.16 -21.43
N GLY A 148 4.18 -2.99 -20.52
CA GLY A 148 3.18 -4.02 -20.85
C GLY A 148 3.76 -5.30 -21.46
N ASN A 149 5.09 -5.46 -21.52
CA ASN A 149 5.70 -6.70 -21.95
C ASN A 149 5.65 -7.77 -20.82
N PRO A 150 4.95 -8.90 -21.00
CA PRO A 150 4.86 -9.96 -20.00
C PRO A 150 6.19 -10.69 -19.73
N ASP A 151 7.16 -10.60 -20.61
CA ASP A 151 8.44 -11.32 -20.47
C ASP A 151 9.51 -10.49 -19.75
N ALA A 152 9.19 -9.26 -19.34
CA ALA A 152 10.16 -8.32 -18.78
C ALA A 152 9.63 -7.62 -17.53
N CYS A 153 10.18 -7.99 -16.37
CA CYS A 153 9.87 -7.36 -15.08
C CYS A 153 10.93 -6.33 -14.69
N ASN A 154 10.51 -5.08 -14.53
CA ASN A 154 11.30 -4.01 -13.95
C ASN A 154 11.08 -3.95 -12.43
N ARG A 155 12.16 -3.78 -11.66
CA ARG A 155 12.17 -3.84 -10.19
C ARG A 155 12.82 -2.60 -9.62
N TYR A 156 12.10 -1.89 -8.76
CA TYR A 156 12.60 -0.67 -8.14
C TYR A 156 12.40 -0.75 -6.63
N THR A 157 13.39 -0.26 -5.89
CA THR A 157 13.32 -0.11 -4.44
C THR A 157 13.84 1.27 -4.07
N PHE A 158 13.10 1.93 -3.18
CA PHE A 158 13.39 3.27 -2.66
C PHE A 158 13.50 3.15 -1.15
N ALA A 159 14.64 3.52 -0.58
CA ALA A 159 14.89 3.45 0.85
C ALA A 159 14.98 4.87 1.43
N TYR A 160 14.30 5.08 2.56
CA TYR A 160 14.20 6.35 3.25
C TYR A 160 14.71 6.19 4.68
N GLU A 161 15.94 6.65 4.90
CA GLU A 161 16.56 6.72 6.21
C GLU A 161 16.21 8.05 6.89
N ASN A 162 16.18 8.06 8.23
CA ASN A 162 15.88 9.26 9.02
C ASN A 162 14.63 10.00 8.52
N ALA A 163 13.50 9.29 8.41
CA ALA A 163 12.25 9.83 7.89
C ALA A 163 11.94 11.21 8.51
N ILE A 164 11.81 12.21 7.65
CA ILE A 164 11.61 13.60 8.03
C ILE A 164 10.19 13.78 8.56
N ALA A 165 10.05 14.52 9.67
CA ALA A 165 8.76 14.79 10.27
C ALA A 165 7.86 15.56 9.29
N GLY A 166 6.61 15.12 9.16
CA GLY A 166 5.62 15.69 8.24
C GLY A 166 5.75 15.24 6.80
N GLU A 167 6.77 14.45 6.46
CA GLU A 167 7.00 13.93 5.12
C GLU A 167 6.67 12.45 5.01
N GLY A 168 6.11 12.08 3.86
CA GLY A 168 5.88 10.70 3.47
C GLY A 168 5.97 10.53 1.96
N HIS A 169 5.88 9.28 1.53
CA HIS A 169 5.93 8.91 0.14
C HIS A 169 4.71 8.09 -0.25
N PHE A 170 4.14 8.42 -1.39
CA PHE A 170 2.96 7.81 -1.97
C PHE A 170 3.31 7.06 -3.25
N ILE A 171 3.00 5.77 -3.27
CA ILE A 171 3.07 4.94 -4.47
C ILE A 171 1.71 4.31 -4.74
N HIS A 172 1.38 4.11 -6.00
CA HIS A 172 0.14 3.46 -6.41
C HIS A 172 0.36 2.54 -7.61
N THR A 173 -0.61 1.69 -7.95
CA THR A 173 -0.44 0.70 -9.03
C THR A 173 -0.53 1.32 -10.42
N TYR A 174 -1.43 2.27 -10.64
CA TYR A 174 -1.70 2.82 -11.97
C TYR A 174 -1.59 4.33 -12.02
N LYS A 175 -1.01 4.87 -13.10
CA LYS A 175 -0.91 6.31 -13.33
C LYS A 175 -2.28 6.98 -13.38
N CYS A 176 -3.22 6.37 -14.08
CA CYS A 176 -4.60 6.82 -14.22
C CYS A 176 -5.46 5.67 -14.76
N ASP A 177 -6.75 5.92 -14.98
CA ASP A 177 -7.62 4.98 -15.69
C ASP A 177 -7.16 4.77 -17.16
N GLY A 178 -7.54 3.65 -17.75
CA GLY A 178 -7.09 3.24 -19.08
C GLY A 178 -7.53 1.84 -19.49
N ASN A 179 -7.16 1.44 -20.71
CA ASN A 179 -7.36 0.10 -21.25
C ASN A 179 -6.26 -0.27 -22.27
N PRO A 180 -5.21 -1.03 -21.90
CA PRO A 180 -4.91 -1.52 -20.55
C PRO A 180 -4.56 -0.39 -19.58
N LEU A 181 -4.55 -0.70 -18.29
CA LEU A 181 -4.24 0.27 -17.24
C LEU A 181 -2.74 0.67 -17.26
N PRO A 182 -2.40 1.96 -17.44
CA PRO A 182 -1.01 2.40 -17.43
C PRO A 182 -0.40 2.26 -16.03
N SER A 183 0.71 1.53 -15.92
CA SER A 183 1.44 1.38 -14.65
C SER A 183 1.93 2.73 -14.10
N PHE A 184 2.09 2.83 -12.79
CA PHE A 184 2.74 3.98 -12.15
C PHE A 184 4.16 4.21 -12.70
N GLU A 185 4.57 5.48 -12.75
CA GLU A 185 5.85 5.94 -13.32
C GLU A 185 6.57 6.87 -12.34
N GLY A 186 7.90 6.80 -12.34
CA GLY A 186 8.76 7.65 -11.52
C GLY A 186 9.04 7.09 -10.12
N GLU A 187 9.62 7.96 -9.30
CA GLU A 187 9.88 7.74 -7.88
C GLU A 187 8.57 7.90 -7.08
N PRO A 188 8.46 7.33 -5.86
CA PRO A 188 7.33 7.59 -4.97
C PRO A 188 7.13 9.10 -4.76
N LYS A 189 5.87 9.54 -4.80
CA LYS A 189 5.51 10.96 -4.71
C LYS A 189 5.68 11.48 -3.28
N LEU A 190 6.43 12.56 -3.09
CA LEU A 190 6.57 13.24 -1.79
C LEU A 190 5.23 13.89 -1.39
N VAL A 191 4.75 13.61 -0.18
CA VAL A 191 3.45 14.06 0.34
C VAL A 191 3.55 14.47 1.81
N ALA A 192 2.61 15.29 2.26
CA ALA A 192 2.49 15.68 3.66
C ALA A 192 1.80 14.57 4.49
N ILE A 193 2.27 14.37 5.73
CA ILE A 193 1.67 13.45 6.71
C ILE A 193 1.23 14.26 7.94
N PRO A 194 -0.08 14.32 8.24
CA PRO A 194 -0.59 15.05 9.40
C PRO A 194 -0.40 14.28 10.70
N ASP A 195 -0.57 14.96 11.83
CA ASP A 195 -0.47 14.38 13.17
C ASP A 195 -1.70 13.54 13.53
N ASP A 196 -2.88 13.96 13.09
CA ASP A 196 -4.13 13.32 13.44
C ASP A 196 -4.51 12.20 12.45
N MET A 197 -4.68 10.99 12.98
CA MET A 197 -5.03 9.80 12.19
C MET A 197 -6.43 9.87 11.60
N ASP A 198 -7.39 10.46 12.33
CA ASP A 198 -8.78 10.54 11.90
C ASP A 198 -8.94 11.53 10.75
N GLU A 199 -8.33 12.71 10.86
CA GLU A 199 -8.23 13.71 9.78
C GLU A 199 -7.54 13.11 8.55
N PHE A 200 -6.47 12.35 8.73
CA PHE A 200 -5.78 11.72 7.61
C PHE A 200 -6.64 10.67 6.90
N ALA A 201 -7.32 9.82 7.69
CA ALA A 201 -8.20 8.80 7.16
C ALA A 201 -9.40 9.41 6.41
N GLU A 202 -9.98 10.49 6.94
CA GLU A 202 -11.07 11.22 6.30
C GLU A 202 -10.61 11.89 4.99
N LEU A 203 -9.47 12.57 5.01
CA LEU A 203 -8.88 13.19 3.81
C LEU A 203 -8.70 12.14 2.71
N LEU A 204 -8.07 11.01 3.02
CA LEU A 204 -7.86 9.93 2.06
C LEU A 204 -9.19 9.39 1.55
N TRP A 205 -10.09 8.96 2.44
CA TRP A 205 -11.35 8.31 2.08
C TRP A 205 -12.28 9.19 1.23
N ASN A 206 -12.33 10.49 1.54
CA ASN A 206 -13.14 11.46 0.81
C ASN A 206 -12.51 11.90 -0.51
N SER A 207 -11.21 11.67 -0.70
CA SER A 207 -10.49 11.97 -1.94
C SER A 207 -10.50 10.82 -2.94
N LEU A 208 -10.72 9.58 -2.49
CA LEU A 208 -10.88 8.44 -3.40
C LEU A 208 -12.19 8.57 -4.19
N ASN A 209 -12.13 8.21 -5.47
CA ASN A 209 -13.31 8.22 -6.33
C ASN A 209 -14.44 7.34 -5.74
N GLU A 210 -15.63 7.93 -5.64
CA GLU A 210 -16.78 7.33 -4.95
C GLU A 210 -17.16 5.97 -5.53
N ASP A 211 -17.19 5.83 -6.85
CA ASP A 211 -17.61 4.59 -7.50
C ASP A 211 -16.57 3.47 -7.37
N ASN A 212 -15.30 3.85 -7.25
CA ASN A 212 -14.19 2.91 -7.29
C ASN A 212 -13.62 2.56 -5.92
N LYS A 213 -13.79 3.39 -4.87
CA LYS A 213 -13.25 3.09 -3.53
C LYS A 213 -13.87 1.83 -2.92
N VAL A 214 -13.04 1.02 -2.26
CA VAL A 214 -13.44 -0.26 -1.66
C VAL A 214 -13.14 -0.27 -0.17
N SER A 215 -11.87 -0.10 0.19
CA SER A 215 -11.41 -0.15 1.57
C SER A 215 -10.20 0.75 1.79
N LEU A 216 -10.06 1.26 3.01
CA LEU A 216 -8.92 2.04 3.49
C LEU A 216 -8.47 1.49 4.84
N PHE A 217 -7.17 1.41 5.02
CA PHE A 217 -6.48 1.14 6.27
C PHE A 217 -5.53 2.29 6.56
N VAL A 218 -5.49 2.76 7.80
CA VAL A 218 -4.53 3.75 8.29
C VAL A 218 -3.96 3.26 9.62
N ARG A 219 -2.66 3.40 9.83
CA ARG A 219 -1.99 3.05 11.08
C ARG A 219 -0.96 4.10 11.47
N TYR A 220 -0.98 4.45 12.76
CA TYR A 220 0.00 5.32 13.41
C TYR A 220 0.71 4.49 14.48
N ILE A 221 2.03 4.39 14.39
CA ILE A 221 2.89 3.63 15.31
C ILE A 221 3.74 4.63 16.08
N ASP A 222 3.66 4.61 17.41
CA ASP A 222 4.52 5.37 18.28
C ASP A 222 5.98 4.92 18.12
N ILE A 223 6.85 5.85 17.73
CA ILE A 223 8.25 5.53 17.41
C ILE A 223 9.05 5.15 18.67
N GLU A 224 8.71 5.73 19.82
CA GLU A 224 9.42 5.45 21.08
C GLU A 224 9.02 4.11 21.67
N THR A 225 7.72 3.79 21.66
CA THR A 225 7.16 2.63 22.38
C THR A 225 6.82 1.45 21.48
N GLY A 226 6.64 1.66 20.18
CA GLY A 226 6.16 0.65 19.24
C GLY A 226 4.65 0.40 19.29
N ASN A 227 3.92 1.04 20.23
CA ASN A 227 2.48 0.92 20.32
C ASN A 227 1.80 1.56 19.10
N TYR A 228 0.73 0.95 18.60
CA TYR A 228 0.04 1.45 17.41
C TYR A 228 -1.46 1.57 17.59
N GLU A 229 -2.04 2.45 16.78
CA GLU A 229 -3.48 2.54 16.55
C GLU A 229 -3.77 2.29 15.08
N SER A 230 -4.95 1.79 14.76
CA SER A 230 -5.35 1.48 13.37
C SER A 230 -6.80 1.81 13.13
N LYS A 231 -7.09 2.23 11.90
CA LYS A 231 -8.44 2.52 11.43
C LYS A 231 -8.69 1.78 10.12
N ILE A 232 -9.80 1.06 10.08
CA ILE A 232 -10.30 0.38 8.87
C ILE A 232 -11.61 1.04 8.46
N ILE A 233 -11.70 1.41 7.19
CA ILE A 233 -12.93 1.91 6.57
C ILE A 233 -13.24 1.03 5.37
N ASN A 234 -14.41 0.40 5.36
CA ASN A 234 -14.92 -0.38 4.23
C ASN A 234 -16.16 0.28 3.65
N LYS A 235 -16.26 0.32 2.31
CA LYS A 235 -17.47 0.80 1.63
C LYS A 235 -18.64 -0.16 1.86
N ASN A 236 -18.38 -1.46 1.76
CA ASN A 236 -19.35 -2.52 2.03
C ASN A 236 -19.20 -3.03 3.48
N LYS A 237 -20.31 -3.43 4.11
CA LYS A 237 -20.36 -3.88 5.51
C LYS A 237 -21.24 -5.12 5.65
#